data_AF-A0A534JZ00-F1
#
_entry.id   AF-A0A534JZ00-F1
#
_cell.length_a   1.000
_cell.length_b   1.000
_cell.length_c   1.000
_cell.angle_alpha   90.00
_cell.angle_beta   90.00
_cell.angle_gamma   90.00
#
_symmetry.space_group_name_H-M   'P 1'
#
loop_
_entity.id
_entity.type
_entity.pdbx_description
1 polymer ?
#
loop_
_entity_poly.entity_id
_entity_poly.type
_entity_poly.pdbx_seq_one_letter_code
_entity_poly.pdbx_strand_id
1 'polypeptide(L)'
;MGKTIAQFVVPGWTPEQVLGFATTFAGENRMRVENSGPNHVLLATGSIWWAGKRSLMVLASDGPGGTTVRVEVWIEGLVTLNANPNEFVGMIPRRAAWRLASAFVSRFGLVPESVFGHY
;
A
#
# COMPACT_ATOMS: atom_id res chain seq x y z
N MET A 1 -6.31 14.63 -3.20
CA MET A 1 -6.63 13.36 -2.50
C MET A 1 -5.37 12.97 -1.74
N GLY A 2 -5.44 12.80 -0.42
CA GLY A 2 -4.24 12.45 0.35
C GLY A 2 -3.87 10.98 0.15
N LYS A 3 -2.64 10.72 -0.29
CA LYS A 3 -2.11 9.36 -0.48
C LYS A 3 -0.81 9.26 0.32
N THR A 4 -0.63 8.16 1.02
CA THR A 4 0.69 7.82 1.56
C THR A 4 1.41 6.96 0.53
N ILE A 5 2.62 7.35 0.15
CA ILE A 5 3.37 6.69 -0.92
C ILE A 5 4.70 6.22 -0.34
N ALA A 6 5.02 4.93 -0.47
CA ALA A 6 6.37 4.42 -0.27
C ALA A 6 6.99 4.07 -1.62
N GLN A 7 8.28 4.34 -1.78
CA GLN A 7 9.04 3.92 -2.95
C GLN A 7 10.40 3.36 -2.54
N PHE A 8 10.74 2.18 -3.05
CA PHE A 8 11.97 1.47 -2.72
C PHE A 8 12.36 0.48 -3.82
N VAL A 9 13.58 -0.06 -3.74
CA VAL A 9 14.07 -1.10 -4.66
C VAL A 9 14.15 -2.42 -3.91
N VAL A 10 13.64 -3.49 -4.51
CA VAL A 10 13.75 -4.87 -4.01
C VAL A 10 14.81 -5.61 -4.85
N PRO A 11 16.02 -5.84 -4.31
CA PRO A 11 17.10 -6.46 -5.06
C PRO A 11 16.83 -7.95 -5.30
N GLY A 12 17.17 -8.43 -6.50
CA GLY A 12 17.06 -9.84 -6.88
C GLY A 12 15.64 -10.36 -7.14
N TRP A 13 14.63 -9.48 -7.11
CA TRP A 13 13.25 -9.82 -7.41
C TRP A 13 12.83 -9.29 -8.77
N THR A 14 11.96 -10.04 -9.47
CA THR A 14 11.25 -9.57 -10.66
C THR A 14 9.95 -8.83 -10.29
N PRO A 15 9.41 -7.98 -11.18
CA PRO A 15 8.13 -7.32 -10.94
C PRO A 15 7.01 -8.31 -10.64
N GLU A 16 6.97 -9.43 -11.36
CA GLU A 16 5.99 -10.49 -11.18
C GLU A 16 6.07 -11.13 -9.79
N GLN A 17 7.28 -11.34 -9.26
CA GLN A 17 7.48 -11.84 -7.89
C GLN A 17 6.95 -10.85 -6.85
N VAL A 18 7.19 -9.55 -7.04
CA VAL A 18 6.66 -8.51 -6.14
C VAL A 18 5.14 -8.47 -6.18
N LEU A 19 4.53 -8.52 -7.37
CA LEU A 19 3.06 -8.53 -7.52
C LEU A 19 2.45 -9.81 -6.95
N GLY A 20 3.07 -10.97 -7.19
CA GLY A 20 2.67 -12.24 -6.58
C GLY A 20 2.69 -12.16 -5.06
N PHE A 21 3.76 -11.60 -4.49
CA PHE A 21 3.90 -11.38 -3.05
C PHE A 21 2.84 -10.42 -2.49
N ALA A 22 2.50 -9.34 -3.21
CA ALA A 22 1.39 -8.46 -2.84
C ALA A 22 0.05 -9.21 -2.79
N THR A 23 -0.19 -10.12 -3.74
CA THR A 23 -1.38 -10.96 -3.76
C THR A 23 -1.43 -11.93 -2.57
N THR A 24 -0.29 -12.53 -2.20
CA THR A 24 -0.18 -13.36 -0.99
C THR A 24 -0.46 -12.55 0.27
N PHE A 25 0.14 -11.37 0.40
CA PHE A 25 -0.11 -10.44 1.50
C PHE A 25 -1.60 -10.06 1.60
N ALA A 26 -2.27 -9.88 0.46
CA ALA A 26 -3.71 -9.61 0.42
C ALA A 26 -4.52 -10.74 1.10
N GLY A 27 -4.19 -12.00 0.77
CA GLY A 27 -4.82 -13.17 1.38
C GLY A 27 -4.64 -13.22 2.90
N GLU A 28 -3.41 -12.97 3.37
CA GLU A 28 -3.09 -12.93 4.81
C GLU A 28 -3.84 -11.82 5.57
N ASN A 29 -4.10 -10.69 4.91
CA ASN A 29 -4.71 -9.50 5.53
C ASN A 29 -6.20 -9.32 5.20
N ARG A 30 -6.87 -10.35 4.68
CA ARG A 30 -8.29 -10.31 4.29
C ARG A 30 -8.61 -9.15 3.35
N MET A 31 -7.69 -8.87 2.43
CA MET A 31 -7.88 -7.93 1.33
C MET A 31 -8.34 -8.67 0.08
N ARG A 32 -9.09 -7.98 -0.78
CA ARG A 32 -9.50 -8.47 -2.09
C ARG A 32 -8.70 -7.76 -3.16
N VAL A 33 -8.35 -8.48 -4.22
CA VAL A 33 -7.81 -7.87 -5.45
C VAL A 33 -8.97 -7.21 -6.18
N GLU A 34 -8.92 -5.90 -6.34
CA GLU A 34 -9.93 -5.14 -7.10
C GLU A 34 -9.53 -4.95 -8.56
N ASN A 35 -8.23 -4.77 -8.80
CA ASN A 35 -7.68 -4.62 -10.14
C ASN A 35 -6.26 -5.20 -10.15
N SER A 36 -5.84 -5.78 -11.27
CA SER A 36 -4.50 -6.29 -11.46
C SER A 36 -4.11 -6.13 -12.92
N GLY A 37 -2.87 -5.72 -13.15
CA GLY A 37 -2.27 -5.62 -14.46
C GLY A 37 -0.82 -6.09 -14.45
N PRO A 38 -0.13 -6.00 -15.60
CA PRO A 38 1.23 -6.53 -15.74
C PRO A 38 2.27 -5.85 -14.84
N ASN A 39 1.99 -4.64 -14.36
CA ASN A 39 2.89 -3.83 -13.54
C ASN A 39 2.25 -3.39 -12.21
N HIS A 40 1.06 -3.87 -11.87
CA HIS A 40 0.38 -3.43 -10.67
C HIS A 40 -0.65 -4.42 -10.12
N VAL A 41 -0.93 -4.29 -8.82
CA VAL A 41 -2.07 -4.89 -8.15
C VAL A 41 -2.71 -3.86 -7.22
N LEU A 42 -4.01 -3.68 -7.35
CA LEU A 42 -4.85 -2.89 -6.45
C LEU A 42 -5.59 -3.83 -5.50
N LEU A 43 -5.35 -3.63 -4.20
CA LEU A 43 -5.92 -4.41 -3.12
C LEU A 43 -6.84 -3.52 -2.29
N ALA A 44 -7.98 -4.05 -1.86
CA ALA A 44 -8.87 -3.31 -0.98
C ALA A 44 -9.45 -4.15 0.16
N THR A 45 -9.74 -3.49 1.27
CA THR A 45 -10.50 -4.10 2.38
C THR A 45 -11.43 -3.08 3.03
N GLY A 46 -12.53 -3.56 3.60
CA GLY A 46 -13.60 -2.73 4.16
C GLY A 46 -14.62 -2.28 3.13
N SER A 47 -15.40 -1.28 3.49
CA SER A 47 -16.52 -0.76 2.69
C SER A 47 -16.58 0.75 2.79
N ILE A 48 -16.81 1.41 1.64
CA ILE A 48 -16.99 2.86 1.52
C ILE A 48 -18.14 3.35 2.40
N TRP A 49 -19.15 2.49 2.63
CA TRP A 49 -20.41 2.85 3.28
C TRP A 49 -20.40 2.81 4.82
N TRP A 50 -19.44 2.15 5.47
CA TRP A 50 -19.50 1.89 6.93
C TRP A 50 -18.25 2.35 7.69
N ALA A 51 -17.04 1.98 7.21
CA ALA A 51 -15.80 2.14 7.97
C ALA A 51 -14.64 2.74 7.15
N GLY A 52 -14.95 3.22 5.95
CA GLY A 52 -13.98 3.53 4.91
C GLY A 52 -13.41 2.26 4.26
N LYS A 53 -13.28 2.30 2.94
CA LYS A 53 -12.55 1.30 2.17
C LYS A 53 -11.08 1.70 2.16
N ARG A 54 -10.21 0.76 2.54
CA ARG A 54 -8.76 0.93 2.54
C ARG A 54 -8.23 0.33 1.26
N SER A 55 -7.51 1.13 0.48
CA SER A 55 -6.96 0.73 -0.80
C SER A 55 -5.43 0.75 -0.70
N LEU A 56 -4.79 -0.31 -1.21
CA LEU A 56 -3.35 -0.51 -1.29
C LEU A 56 -3.02 -0.84 -2.75
N MET A 57 -2.37 0.07 -3.44
CA MET A 57 -1.84 -0.15 -4.78
C MET A 57 -0.37 -0.49 -4.67
N VAL A 58 0.03 -1.62 -5.26
CA VAL A 58 1.43 -1.99 -5.44
C VAL A 58 1.74 -1.89 -6.92
N LEU A 59 2.70 -1.03 -7.26
CA LEU A 59 3.27 -0.87 -8.58
C LEU A 59 4.67 -1.49 -8.55
N ALA A 60 4.99 -2.29 -9.55
CA ALA A 60 6.28 -2.93 -9.70
C ALA A 60 6.79 -2.73 -11.13
N SER A 61 8.03 -2.29 -11.27
CA SER A 61 8.69 -2.10 -12.56
C SER A 61 10.17 -2.42 -12.44
N ASP A 62 10.78 -2.88 -13.54
CA ASP A 62 12.22 -3.10 -13.59
C ASP A 62 12.98 -1.79 -13.32
N GLY A 63 14.08 -1.87 -12.58
CA GLY A 63 14.94 -0.74 -12.29
C GLY A 63 16.40 -1.14 -12.06
N PRO A 64 17.31 -0.16 -11.95
CA PRO A 64 18.71 -0.44 -11.64
C PRO A 64 18.82 -1.10 -10.26
N GLY A 65 19.45 -2.28 -10.19
CA GLY A 65 19.67 -3.00 -8.94
C GLY A 65 18.49 -3.85 -8.43
N GLY A 66 17.39 -3.96 -9.19
CA GLY A 66 16.26 -4.83 -8.86
C GLY A 66 14.92 -4.24 -9.29
N THR A 67 13.83 -4.74 -8.70
CA THR A 67 12.49 -4.20 -8.98
C THR A 67 12.27 -2.91 -8.19
N THR A 68 11.91 -1.83 -8.87
CA THR A 68 11.39 -0.63 -8.23
C THR A 68 9.94 -0.87 -7.83
N VAL A 69 9.64 -0.69 -6.55
CA VAL A 69 8.33 -0.89 -5.97
C VAL A 69 7.80 0.44 -5.47
N ARG A 70 6.58 0.78 -5.88
CA ARG A 70 5.83 1.91 -5.35
C ARG A 70 4.54 1.42 -4.72
N VAL A 71 4.37 1.76 -3.45
CA VAL A 71 3.22 1.36 -2.64
C VAL A 71 2.41 2.61 -2.34
N GLU A 72 1.19 2.67 -2.81
CA GLU A 72 0.27 3.76 -2.50
C GLU A 72 -0.85 3.26 -1.60
N VAL A 73 -1.13 3.98 -0.52
CA VAL A 73 -2.23 3.67 0.39
C VAL A 73 -3.11 4.88 0.61
N TRP A 74 -4.42 4.66 0.53
CA TRP A 74 -5.43 5.67 0.78
C TRP A 74 -6.73 5.06 1.34
N ILE A 75 -7.62 5.95 1.77
CA ILE A 75 -8.93 5.59 2.34
C ILE A 75 -10.03 6.28 1.54
N GLU A 76 -10.98 5.50 1.07
CA GLU A 76 -12.19 5.93 0.35
C GLU A 76 -13.41 5.88 1.29
N GLY A 77 -14.29 6.88 1.27
CA GLY A 77 -15.45 6.98 2.17
C GLY A 77 -16.12 8.35 2.20
N LEU A 78 -17.06 8.55 3.15
CA LEU A 78 -17.82 9.80 3.37
C LEU A 78 -16.95 11.07 3.48
N VAL A 79 -15.68 10.91 3.86
CA VAL A 79 -14.64 11.93 3.78
C VAL A 79 -13.37 11.31 3.21
N THR A 80 -12.77 11.95 2.21
CA THR A 80 -11.48 11.56 1.65
C THR A 80 -10.39 11.90 2.67
N LEU A 81 -9.73 10.90 3.25
CA LEU A 81 -8.71 11.08 4.29
C LEU A 81 -7.33 10.67 3.77
N ASN A 82 -6.31 11.50 4.03
CA ASN A 82 -4.91 11.14 3.82
C ASN A 82 -4.54 9.97 4.76
N ALA A 83 -3.82 8.94 4.30
CA ALA A 83 -3.33 7.87 5.19
C ALA A 83 -2.22 8.30 6.17
N ASN A 84 -1.76 9.56 6.13
CA ASN A 84 -0.81 10.12 7.08
C ASN A 84 -1.35 10.08 8.53
N PRO A 85 -0.72 9.33 9.46
CA PRO A 85 -1.20 9.18 10.83
C PRO A 85 -1.03 10.45 11.70
N ASN A 86 -0.31 11.48 11.23
CA ASN A 86 0.02 12.69 12.00
C ASN A 86 -1.07 13.79 11.93
N GLU A 87 -2.13 13.61 11.16
CA GLU A 87 -3.19 14.60 11.02
C GLU A 87 -4.41 14.30 11.93
N PHE A 88 -5.02 15.34 12.53
CA PHE A 88 -5.96 15.24 13.66
C PHE A 88 -7.35 14.63 13.36
N VAL A 89 -7.98 14.97 12.22
CA VAL A 89 -9.32 14.47 11.86
C VAL A 89 -9.23 13.09 11.20
N GLY A 90 -10.01 12.10 11.66
CA GLY A 90 -9.99 10.76 11.03
C GLY A 90 -8.76 9.92 11.36
N MET A 91 -8.06 10.22 12.47
CA MET A 91 -6.80 9.57 12.88
C MET A 91 -6.86 8.03 12.96
N ILE A 92 -7.99 7.44 13.37
CA ILE A 92 -8.14 5.97 13.48
C ILE A 92 -8.05 5.29 12.11
N PRO A 93 -8.89 5.64 11.10
CA PRO A 93 -8.77 5.07 9.77
C PRO A 93 -7.37 5.29 9.17
N ARG A 94 -6.76 6.47 9.37
CA ARG A 94 -5.41 6.80 8.89
C ARG A 94 -4.33 5.89 9.46
N ARG A 95 -4.32 5.70 10.78
CA ARG A 95 -3.40 4.76 11.45
C ARG A 95 -3.57 3.33 10.95
N ALA A 96 -4.79 2.90 10.65
CA ALA A 96 -5.02 1.56 10.10
C ALA A 96 -4.43 1.40 8.69
N ALA A 97 -4.60 2.41 7.84
CA ALA A 97 -4.00 2.45 6.50
C ALA A 97 -2.46 2.47 6.57
N TRP A 98 -1.89 3.33 7.43
CA TRP A 98 -0.46 3.37 7.68
C TRP A 98 0.10 2.02 8.16
N ARG A 99 -0.56 1.37 9.12
CA ARG A 99 -0.16 0.05 9.63
C ARG A 99 -0.17 -1.01 8.54
N LEU A 100 -1.16 -0.98 7.66
CA LEU A 100 -1.25 -1.92 6.54
C LEU A 100 -0.09 -1.71 5.56
N ALA A 101 0.18 -0.46 5.19
CA ALA A 101 1.28 -0.09 4.31
C ALA A 101 2.65 -0.48 4.91
N SER A 102 2.84 -0.15 6.19
CA SER A 102 4.05 -0.46 6.96
C SER A 102 4.26 -1.96 7.07
N ALA A 103 3.21 -2.73 7.36
CA ALA A 103 3.30 -4.18 7.42
C ALA A 103 3.73 -4.79 6.09
N PHE A 104 3.24 -4.27 4.96
CA PHE A 104 3.68 -4.73 3.63
C PHE A 104 5.16 -4.40 3.39
N VAL A 105 5.57 -3.14 3.62
CA VAL A 105 6.96 -2.70 3.44
C VAL A 105 7.94 -3.48 4.33
N SER A 106 7.59 -3.71 5.59
CA SER A 106 8.44 -4.45 6.53
C SER A 106 8.67 -5.90 6.15
N ARG A 107 7.82 -6.50 5.30
CA ARG A 107 8.07 -7.85 4.77
C ARG A 107 9.29 -7.91 3.85
N PHE A 108 9.70 -6.79 3.27
CA PHE A 108 10.94 -6.69 2.50
C PHE A 108 12.15 -6.37 3.38
N GLY A 109 12.02 -6.40 4.72
CA GLY A 109 13.10 -6.06 5.65
C GLY A 109 13.40 -4.56 5.73
N LEU A 110 12.52 -3.71 5.20
CA LEU A 110 12.67 -2.26 5.17
C LEU A 110 12.03 -1.60 6.38
N VAL A 111 12.61 -0.48 6.82
CA VAL A 111 12.03 0.39 7.83
C VAL A 111 10.97 1.28 7.15
N PRO A 112 9.68 1.16 7.48
CA PRO A 112 8.61 1.94 6.86
C PRO A 112 8.89 3.44 6.80
N GLU A 113 9.35 4.01 7.92
CA GLU A 113 9.61 5.43 8.09
C GLU A 113 10.70 5.96 7.14
N SER A 114 11.59 5.10 6.62
CA SER A 114 12.65 5.53 5.69
C SER A 114 12.21 5.58 4.23
N VAL A 115 11.06 4.99 3.88
CA VAL A 115 10.61 4.87 2.47
C VAL A 115 9.29 5.58 2.20
N PHE A 116 8.50 5.88 3.22
CA PHE A 116 7.25 6.60 3.08
C PHE A 116 7.47 8.12 2.92
N GLY A 117 6.98 8.66 1.80
CA GLY A 117 6.72 10.08 1.60
C GLY A 117 5.23 10.38 1.81
N HIS A 118 4.96 11.44 2.57
CA HIS A 118 3.60 11.95 2.76
C HIS A 118 3.34 13.08 1.75
N TYR A 119 2.38 12.87 0.85
CA TYR A 119 1.99 13.82 -0.19
C TYR A 119 0.51 14.21 -0.09
#